data_AF-A0A1Z3UAZ0-F1
#
_entry.id   AF-A0A1Z3UAZ0-F1
#
_cell.length_a   1.000
_cell.length_b   1.000
_cell.length_c   1.000
_cell.angle_alpha   90.00
_cell.angle_beta   90.00
_cell.angle_gamma   90.00
#
_symmetry.space_group_name_H-M   'P 1'
#
loop_
_entity.id
_entity.type
_entity.pdbx_description
1 polymer ?
#
loop_
_entity_poly.entity_id
_entity_poly.type
_entity_poly.pdbx_seq_one_letter_code
_entity_poly.pdbx_strand_id
1 'polypeptide(L)'
;MIALMTETTDWADRTEQTVLDAAIARAPALGWSARLVREACEASGLSQGDEELLLPNGARDLAALLSRRHDARALAALDEIDAKSLKIRERIARAVSERMEAGAADLEATRRCAAFLAIPVNADLGLKLAWESADHLWRWAGDEATDWNHYSKRTILSGILIPALTMRWFDGREAAEAFVARRIENVMAFEKWKAGKDFDAPFRKVSDALSRMRYGARA
;
A
#
# COMPACT_ATOMS: atom_id res chain seq x y z
N MET A 1 22.89 24.39 5.78
CA MET A 1 22.17 23.69 4.69
C MET A 1 21.39 22.49 5.22
N ILE A 2 22.01 21.54 5.92
CA ILE A 2 21.30 20.36 6.51
C ILE A 2 20.26 20.74 7.57
N ALA A 3 20.54 21.71 8.44
CA ALA A 3 19.59 22.19 9.46
C ALA A 3 18.33 22.87 8.88
N LEU A 4 18.50 23.72 7.85
CA LEU A 4 17.38 24.35 7.13
C LEU A 4 16.54 23.33 6.35
N MET A 5 17.17 22.29 5.78
CA MET A 5 16.44 21.22 5.10
C MET A 5 15.63 20.36 6.08
N THR A 6 16.16 20.11 7.29
CA THR A 6 15.44 19.35 8.33
C THR A 6 14.27 20.12 8.94
N GLU A 7 14.41 21.43 9.17
CA GLU A 7 13.28 22.29 9.60
C GLU A 7 12.20 22.42 8.53
N THR A 8 12.58 22.49 7.25
CA THR A 8 11.62 22.62 6.14
C THR A 8 10.83 21.33 5.94
N THR A 9 11.47 20.16 6.01
CA THR A 9 10.79 18.86 5.98
C THR A 9 9.82 18.71 7.16
N ASP A 10 10.24 19.14 8.36
CA ASP A 10 9.41 19.10 9.57
C ASP A 10 8.19 20.05 9.50
N TRP A 11 8.30 21.21 8.84
CA TRP A 11 7.13 22.06 8.57
C TRP A 11 6.17 21.43 7.55
N ALA A 12 6.69 20.92 6.43
CA ALA A 12 5.88 20.36 5.36
C ALA A 12 5.08 19.17 5.87
N ASP A 13 5.74 18.22 6.54
CA ASP A 13 5.10 17.02 7.09
C ASP A 13 3.96 17.39 8.07
N ARG A 14 4.20 18.34 8.99
CA ARG A 14 3.16 18.81 9.92
C ARG A 14 1.98 19.47 9.21
N THR A 15 2.27 20.26 8.19
CA THR A 15 1.25 20.99 7.42
C THR A 15 0.40 20.03 6.60
N GLU A 16 1.03 19.04 5.94
CA GLU A 16 0.35 17.95 5.25
C GLU A 16 -0.60 17.18 6.18
N GLN A 17 -0.15 16.86 7.40
CA GLN A 17 -1.00 16.16 8.37
C GLN A 17 -2.18 17.04 8.83
N THR A 18 -1.97 18.34 9.02
CA THR A 18 -3.02 19.30 9.40
C THR A 18 -4.09 19.40 8.30
N VAL A 19 -3.65 19.54 7.04
CA VAL A 19 -4.56 19.55 5.88
C VAL A 19 -5.29 18.22 5.74
N LEU A 20 -4.61 17.09 5.95
CA LEU A 20 -5.24 15.78 5.89
C LEU A 20 -6.30 15.58 6.98
N ASP A 21 -6.09 16.07 8.20
CA ASP A 21 -7.11 16.05 9.26
C ASP A 21 -8.35 16.87 8.87
N ALA A 22 -8.13 18.08 8.33
CA ALA A 22 -9.20 18.92 7.82
C ALA A 22 -9.98 18.25 6.67
N ALA A 23 -9.27 17.53 5.80
CA ALA A 23 -9.86 16.79 4.69
C ALA A 23 -10.67 15.57 5.18
N ILE A 24 -10.14 14.77 6.11
CA ILE A 24 -10.86 13.60 6.65
C ILE A 24 -12.20 14.01 7.25
N ALA A 25 -12.23 15.11 8.02
CA ALA A 25 -13.46 15.62 8.62
C ALA A 25 -14.51 16.08 7.59
N ARG A 26 -14.09 16.47 6.39
CA ARG A 26 -14.95 17.04 5.32
C ARG A 26 -15.29 16.05 4.22
N ALA A 27 -14.48 15.00 4.03
CA ALA A 27 -14.64 14.01 2.98
C ALA A 27 -16.05 13.36 2.93
N PRO A 28 -16.74 13.06 4.06
CA PRO A 28 -18.10 12.52 4.02
C PRO A 28 -19.10 13.39 3.23
N ALA A 29 -18.95 14.72 3.33
CA ALA A 29 -19.83 15.68 2.69
C ALA A 29 -19.35 16.07 1.29
N LEU A 30 -18.06 16.32 1.12
CA LEU A 30 -17.50 16.85 -0.13
C LEU A 30 -17.08 15.77 -1.14
N GLY A 31 -16.99 14.51 -0.70
CA GLY A 31 -16.31 13.47 -1.46
C GLY A 31 -14.80 13.74 -1.58
N TRP A 32 -14.10 12.91 -2.36
CA TRP A 32 -12.66 13.08 -2.59
C TRP A 32 -12.43 13.79 -3.93
N SER A 33 -12.12 15.08 -3.89
CA SER A 33 -12.11 15.96 -5.08
C SER A 33 -11.18 17.17 -4.89
N ALA A 34 -10.96 17.95 -5.96
CA ALA A 34 -10.23 19.22 -5.87
C ALA A 34 -10.90 20.20 -4.89
N ARG A 35 -12.24 20.18 -4.79
CA ARG A 35 -12.98 20.98 -3.82
C ARG A 35 -12.64 20.60 -2.38
N LEU A 36 -12.50 19.30 -2.09
CA LEU A 36 -12.07 18.84 -0.76
C LEU A 36 -10.70 19.40 -0.40
N VAL A 37 -9.75 19.36 -1.36
CA VAL A 37 -8.39 19.87 -1.15
C VAL A 37 -8.43 21.35 -0.82
N ARG A 38 -9.10 22.16 -1.67
CA ARG A 38 -9.21 23.61 -1.46
C ARG A 38 -9.82 23.94 -0.10
N GLU A 39 -10.96 23.33 0.25
CA GLU A 39 -11.63 23.59 1.53
C GLU A 39 -10.79 23.12 2.74
N ALA A 40 -10.00 22.06 2.62
CA ALA A 40 -9.10 21.60 3.67
C ALA A 40 -7.88 22.53 3.84
N CYS A 41 -7.30 23.01 2.74
CA CYS A 41 -6.24 24.00 2.74
C CYS A 41 -6.70 25.34 3.34
N GLU A 42 -7.86 25.85 2.94
CA GLU A 42 -8.46 27.07 3.50
C GLU A 42 -8.72 26.96 5.00
N ALA A 43 -9.26 25.83 5.44
CA ALA A 43 -9.47 25.56 6.86
C ALA A 43 -8.17 25.50 7.66
N SER A 44 -7.05 25.24 6.99
CA SER A 44 -5.70 25.21 7.57
C SER A 44 -4.97 26.55 7.41
N GLY A 45 -5.64 27.60 6.91
CA GLY A 45 -5.07 28.93 6.72
C GLY A 45 -4.13 29.06 5.51
N LEU A 46 -4.15 28.10 4.59
CA LEU A 46 -3.27 28.07 3.42
C LEU A 46 -3.88 28.80 2.22
N SER A 47 -3.06 29.61 1.55
CA SER A 47 -3.44 30.26 0.29
C SER A 47 -3.54 29.25 -0.87
N GLN A 48 -3.93 29.69 -2.06
CA GLN A 48 -3.87 28.84 -3.25
C GLN A 48 -2.41 28.52 -3.64
N GLY A 49 -1.50 29.48 -3.50
CA GLY A 49 -0.08 29.25 -3.77
C GLY A 49 0.55 28.23 -2.83
N ASP A 50 0.16 28.25 -1.54
CA ASP A 50 0.62 27.26 -0.56
C ASP A 50 0.07 25.86 -0.88
N GLU A 51 -1.18 25.76 -1.34
CA GLU A 51 -1.76 24.49 -1.80
C GLU A 51 -0.99 23.92 -3.00
N GLU A 52 -0.71 24.73 -4.03
CA GLU A 52 0.02 24.28 -5.22
C GLU A 52 1.46 23.85 -4.90
N LEU A 53 2.05 24.43 -3.85
CA LEU A 53 3.36 24.04 -3.34
C LEU A 53 3.30 22.74 -2.54
N LEU A 54 2.30 22.57 -1.67
CA LEU A 54 2.17 21.44 -0.75
C LEU A 54 1.61 20.18 -1.44
N LEU A 55 0.63 20.36 -2.32
CA LEU A 55 -0.12 19.31 -3.00
C LEU A 55 -0.18 19.60 -4.51
N PRO A 56 0.96 19.54 -5.24
CA PRO A 56 1.03 19.90 -6.65
C PRO A 56 0.12 19.06 -7.57
N ASN A 57 -0.27 17.85 -7.15
CA ASN A 57 -1.23 16.98 -7.84
C ASN A 57 -2.60 16.94 -7.15
N GLY A 58 -2.85 17.86 -6.21
CA GLY A 58 -4.12 18.04 -5.50
C GLY A 58 -4.63 16.77 -4.83
N ALA A 59 -5.82 16.32 -5.24
CA ALA A 59 -6.51 15.20 -4.58
C ALA A 59 -5.75 13.87 -4.66
N ARG A 60 -4.83 13.72 -5.63
CA ARG A 60 -3.93 12.57 -5.75
C ARG A 60 -2.89 12.56 -4.64
N ASP A 61 -2.26 13.69 -4.36
CA ASP A 61 -1.29 13.80 -3.27
C ASP A 61 -1.96 13.60 -1.92
N LEU A 62 -3.15 14.20 -1.73
CA LEU A 62 -3.95 13.98 -0.54
C LEU A 62 -4.32 12.48 -0.34
N ALA A 63 -4.63 11.75 -1.42
CA ALA A 63 -4.91 10.32 -1.36
C ALA A 63 -3.66 9.50 -0.94
N ALA A 64 -2.48 9.88 -1.44
CA ALA A 64 -1.22 9.28 -1.05
C ALA A 64 -0.91 9.53 0.43
N LEU A 65 -1.16 10.75 0.93
CA LEU A 65 -1.01 11.10 2.34
C LEU A 65 -1.90 10.24 3.24
N LEU A 66 -3.18 10.07 2.88
CA LEU A 66 -4.10 9.21 3.63
C LEU A 66 -3.60 7.76 3.69
N SER A 67 -3.20 7.20 2.54
CA SER A 67 -2.71 5.82 2.48
C SER A 67 -1.45 5.61 3.32
N ARG A 68 -0.49 6.53 3.25
CA ARG A 68 0.76 6.47 4.03
C ARG A 68 0.53 6.66 5.52
N ARG A 69 -0.40 7.53 5.92
CA ARG A 69 -0.82 7.65 7.32
C ARG A 69 -1.38 6.33 7.84
N HIS A 70 -2.20 5.64 7.06
CA HIS A 70 -2.72 4.33 7.46
C HIS A 70 -1.64 3.24 7.49
N ASP A 71 -0.68 3.26 6.56
CA ASP A 71 0.50 2.37 6.63
C ASP A 71 1.28 2.61 7.94
N ALA A 72 1.55 3.88 8.27
CA ALA A 72 2.27 4.25 9.49
C ALA A 72 1.51 3.82 10.76
N ARG A 73 0.19 4.03 10.81
CA ARG A 73 -0.66 3.55 11.92
C ARG A 73 -0.63 2.03 12.06
N ALA A 74 -0.69 1.31 10.94
CA ALA A 74 -0.62 -0.14 10.94
C ALA A 74 0.75 -0.62 11.46
N LEU A 75 1.84 -0.05 10.97
CA LEU A 75 3.19 -0.37 11.44
C LEU A 75 3.38 -0.06 12.93
N ALA A 76 2.88 1.07 13.41
CA ALA A 76 2.92 1.40 14.84
C ALA A 76 2.19 0.37 15.71
N ALA A 77 1.04 -0.16 15.27
CA ALA A 77 0.34 -1.23 15.97
C ALA A 77 1.10 -2.57 15.90
N LEU A 78 1.83 -2.81 14.80
CA LEU A 78 2.61 -4.01 14.55
C LEU A 78 3.95 -4.03 15.30
N ASP A 79 4.52 -2.87 15.63
CA ASP A 79 5.79 -2.75 16.39
C ASP A 79 5.68 -3.30 17.82
N GLU A 80 4.47 -3.33 18.38
CA GLU A 80 4.17 -3.94 19.68
C GLU A 80 4.18 -5.48 19.64
N ILE A 81 4.38 -6.09 18.47
CA ILE A 81 4.29 -7.52 18.24
C ILE A 81 5.65 -8.05 17.78
N ASP A 82 6.21 -9.01 18.49
CA ASP A 82 7.38 -9.74 18.00
C ASP A 82 7.00 -10.61 16.80
N ALA A 83 7.26 -10.12 15.60
CA ALA A 83 7.02 -10.85 14.36
C ALA A 83 7.71 -12.23 14.37
N LYS A 84 8.89 -12.37 15.00
CA LYS A 84 9.65 -13.63 15.01
C LYS A 84 8.94 -14.75 15.77
N SER A 85 8.09 -14.39 16.74
CA SER A 85 7.26 -15.34 17.49
C SER A 85 6.16 -15.99 16.64
N LEU A 86 5.79 -15.40 15.50
CA LEU A 86 4.71 -15.85 14.62
C LEU A 86 5.26 -16.62 13.41
N LYS A 87 4.47 -17.57 12.90
CA LYS A 87 4.73 -18.17 11.58
C LYS A 87 4.46 -17.14 10.49
N ILE A 88 5.12 -17.27 9.33
CA ILE A 88 4.99 -16.28 8.24
C ILE A 88 3.55 -15.99 7.83
N ARG A 89 2.69 -17.02 7.79
CA ARG A 89 1.26 -16.86 7.48
C ARG A 89 0.50 -16.06 8.53
N GLU A 90 0.86 -16.20 9.80
CA GLU A 90 0.27 -15.47 10.93
C GLU A 90 0.76 -14.02 10.91
N ARG A 91 2.04 -13.79 10.57
CA ARG A 91 2.57 -12.44 10.33
C ARG A 91 1.77 -11.73 9.24
N ILE A 92 1.63 -12.34 8.06
CA ILE A 92 0.91 -11.70 6.95
C ILE A 92 -0.56 -11.47 7.30
N ALA A 93 -1.24 -12.44 7.95
CA ALA A 93 -2.61 -12.25 8.41
C ALA A 93 -2.73 -11.06 9.37
N ARG A 94 -1.80 -10.96 10.34
CA ARG A 94 -1.77 -9.86 11.32
C ARG A 94 -1.47 -8.52 10.65
N ALA A 95 -0.48 -8.46 9.78
CA ALA A 95 -0.08 -7.26 9.05
C ALA A 95 -1.25 -6.69 8.22
N VAL A 96 -1.97 -7.57 7.51
CA VAL A 96 -3.16 -7.16 6.75
C VAL A 96 -4.30 -6.72 7.67
N SER A 97 -4.52 -7.41 8.80
CA SER A 97 -5.53 -7.01 9.81
C SER A 97 -5.26 -5.61 10.35
N GLU A 98 -4.03 -5.31 10.79
CA GLU A 98 -3.69 -3.97 11.30
C GLU A 98 -3.84 -2.90 10.22
N ARG A 99 -3.50 -3.22 8.96
CA ARG A 99 -3.67 -2.27 7.85
C ARG A 99 -5.14 -1.99 7.52
N MET A 100 -6.00 -3.00 7.65
CA MET A 100 -7.45 -2.87 7.51
C MET A 100 -8.04 -1.99 8.62
N GLU A 101 -7.65 -2.23 9.88
CA GLU A 101 -8.14 -1.42 11.01
C GLU A 101 -7.62 0.02 10.97
N ALA A 102 -6.37 0.23 10.55
CA ALA A 102 -5.82 1.58 10.36
C ALA A 102 -6.62 2.42 9.35
N GLY A 103 -7.11 1.81 8.27
CA GLY A 103 -7.99 2.47 7.30
C GLY A 103 -9.43 2.64 7.82
N ALA A 104 -9.91 1.69 8.62
CA ALA A 104 -11.23 1.76 9.22
C ALA A 104 -11.36 2.87 10.28
N ALA A 105 -10.25 3.35 10.84
CA ALA A 105 -10.24 4.51 11.74
C ALA A 105 -10.79 5.78 11.05
N ASP A 106 -10.61 5.92 9.73
CA ASP A 106 -11.15 7.02 8.92
C ASP A 106 -12.17 6.48 7.89
N LEU A 107 -13.09 5.60 8.32
CA LEU A 107 -13.89 4.75 7.43
C LEU A 107 -14.57 5.49 6.27
N GLU A 108 -15.31 6.56 6.56
CA GLU A 108 -16.08 7.26 5.52
C GLU A 108 -15.16 8.02 4.56
N ALA A 109 -14.11 8.70 5.07
CA ALA A 109 -13.11 9.34 4.22
C ALA A 109 -12.37 8.33 3.34
N THR A 110 -12.06 7.15 3.89
CA THR A 110 -11.39 6.06 3.18
C THR A 110 -12.26 5.51 2.05
N ARG A 111 -13.58 5.34 2.26
CA ARG A 111 -14.51 4.94 1.19
C ARG A 111 -14.53 5.97 0.05
N ARG A 112 -14.53 7.27 0.36
CA ARG A 112 -14.47 8.34 -0.66
C ARG A 112 -13.16 8.35 -1.43
N CYS A 113 -12.04 8.20 -0.73
CA CYS A 113 -10.72 8.08 -1.34
C CYS A 113 -10.62 6.86 -2.25
N ALA A 114 -11.11 5.69 -1.80
CA ALA A 114 -11.14 4.47 -2.59
C ALA A 114 -11.96 4.62 -3.88
N ALA A 115 -13.13 5.26 -3.80
CA ALA A 115 -13.92 5.56 -4.99
C ALA A 115 -13.18 6.46 -5.98
N PHE A 116 -12.45 7.47 -5.49
CA PHE A 116 -11.61 8.34 -6.32
C PHE A 116 -10.45 7.59 -6.98
N LEU A 117 -9.76 6.71 -6.24
CA LEU A 117 -8.67 5.89 -6.75
C LEU A 117 -9.13 4.82 -7.75
N ALA A 118 -10.38 4.36 -7.65
CA ALA A 118 -10.96 3.40 -8.59
C ALA A 118 -11.29 4.00 -9.97
N ILE A 119 -11.30 5.33 -10.11
CA ILE A 119 -11.47 5.99 -11.41
C ILE A 119 -10.25 5.63 -12.28
N PRO A 120 -10.43 5.24 -13.56
CA PRO A 120 -9.33 4.75 -14.41
C PRO A 120 -8.09 5.66 -14.46
N VAL A 121 -8.28 6.98 -14.44
CA VAL A 121 -7.17 7.95 -14.45
C VAL A 121 -6.39 8.03 -13.13
N ASN A 122 -6.92 7.47 -12.05
CA ASN A 122 -6.31 7.39 -10.72
C ASN A 122 -5.92 5.96 -10.31
N ALA A 123 -6.30 4.96 -11.10
CA ALA A 123 -6.05 3.55 -10.77
C ALA A 123 -4.55 3.23 -10.68
N ASP A 124 -3.72 3.93 -11.47
CA ASP A 124 -2.26 3.82 -11.41
C ASP A 124 -1.72 4.17 -10.01
N LEU A 125 -2.22 5.25 -9.42
CA LEU A 125 -1.88 5.67 -8.07
C LEU A 125 -2.40 4.67 -7.05
N GLY A 126 -3.64 4.20 -7.18
CA GLY A 126 -4.21 3.20 -6.27
C GLY A 126 -3.39 1.91 -6.22
N LEU A 127 -2.95 1.42 -7.39
CA LEU A 127 -2.08 0.25 -7.50
C LEU A 127 -0.69 0.49 -6.91
N LYS A 128 -0.11 1.67 -7.14
CA LYS A 128 1.17 2.07 -6.55
C LYS A 128 1.09 2.11 -5.01
N LEU A 129 0.04 2.70 -4.45
CA LEU A 129 -0.17 2.77 -3.00
C LEU A 129 -0.38 1.37 -2.40
N ALA A 130 -1.15 0.50 -3.07
CA ALA A 130 -1.32 -0.89 -2.62
C ALA A 130 -0.02 -1.70 -2.67
N TRP A 131 0.88 -1.39 -3.61
CA TRP A 131 2.23 -1.95 -3.65
C TRP A 131 3.08 -1.43 -2.49
N GLU A 132 3.08 -0.12 -2.24
CA GLU A 132 3.79 0.51 -1.10
C GLU A 132 3.34 -0.12 0.23
N SER A 133 2.04 -0.26 0.47
CA SER A 133 1.51 -0.94 1.65
C SER A 133 1.99 -2.40 1.72
N ALA A 134 1.88 -3.16 0.63
CA ALA A 134 2.32 -4.56 0.62
C ALA A 134 3.83 -4.70 0.92
N ASP A 135 4.64 -3.78 0.43
CA ASP A 135 6.07 -3.71 0.69
C ASP A 135 6.37 -3.47 2.18
N HIS A 136 5.71 -2.49 2.81
CA HIS A 136 5.83 -2.23 4.25
C HIS A 136 5.46 -3.46 5.10
N LEU A 137 4.32 -4.09 4.79
CA LEU A 137 3.84 -5.26 5.53
C LEU A 137 4.77 -6.48 5.39
N TRP A 138 5.35 -6.70 4.20
CA TRP A 138 6.35 -7.76 4.00
C TRP A 138 7.66 -7.48 4.71
N ARG A 139 8.13 -6.22 4.73
CA ARG A 139 9.32 -5.85 5.51
C ARG A 139 9.12 -6.10 6.99
N TRP A 140 7.98 -5.69 7.55
CA TRP A 140 7.65 -6.01 8.95
C TRP A 140 7.61 -7.53 9.19
N ALA A 141 7.08 -8.31 8.25
CA ALA A 141 7.05 -9.77 8.35
C ALA A 141 8.44 -10.44 8.25
N GLY A 142 9.50 -9.69 7.95
CA GLY A 142 10.89 -10.16 7.84
C GLY A 142 11.32 -10.55 6.43
N ASP A 143 10.70 -10.02 5.38
CA ASP A 143 11.14 -10.22 4.00
C ASP A 143 12.37 -9.37 3.65
N GLU A 144 13.46 -10.04 3.27
CA GLU A 144 14.71 -9.43 2.78
C GLU A 144 14.94 -9.69 1.28
N ALA A 145 13.94 -10.21 0.56
CA ALA A 145 14.09 -10.57 -0.84
C ALA A 145 14.37 -9.33 -1.72
N THR A 146 15.39 -9.43 -2.58
CA THR A 146 15.77 -8.43 -3.60
C THR A 146 15.71 -8.98 -5.02
N ASP A 147 15.24 -10.22 -5.19
CA ASP A 147 15.15 -10.96 -6.44
C ASP A 147 13.70 -11.03 -6.96
N TRP A 148 13.39 -12.01 -7.81
CA TRP A 148 12.02 -12.23 -8.29
C TRP A 148 10.98 -12.44 -7.17
N ASN A 149 11.40 -12.96 -6.01
CA ASN A 149 10.51 -13.12 -4.86
C ASN A 149 10.07 -11.78 -4.29
N HIS A 150 10.89 -10.74 -4.40
CA HIS A 150 10.51 -9.38 -4.01
C HIS A 150 9.22 -8.96 -4.70
N TYR A 151 9.20 -9.13 -6.03
CA TYR A 151 8.09 -8.69 -6.87
C TYR A 151 6.86 -9.59 -6.76
N SER A 152 7.06 -10.91 -6.75
CA SER A 152 5.94 -11.86 -6.69
C SER A 152 5.19 -11.77 -5.36
N LYS A 153 5.90 -11.68 -4.23
CA LYS A 153 5.29 -11.53 -2.89
C LYS A 153 4.44 -10.26 -2.78
N ARG A 154 4.95 -9.13 -3.27
CA ARG A 154 4.23 -7.84 -3.24
C ARG A 154 3.03 -7.84 -4.17
N THR A 155 3.17 -8.36 -5.38
CA THR A 155 2.06 -8.51 -6.34
C THR A 155 0.93 -9.35 -5.74
N ILE A 156 1.27 -10.51 -5.17
CA ILE A 156 0.27 -11.41 -4.54
C ILE A 156 -0.39 -10.71 -3.36
N LEU A 157 0.39 -10.06 -2.49
CA LEU A 157 -0.16 -9.41 -1.31
C LEU A 157 -1.04 -8.20 -1.68
N SER A 158 -0.67 -7.39 -2.67
CA SER A 158 -1.54 -6.32 -3.19
C SER A 158 -2.86 -6.87 -3.73
N GLY A 159 -2.83 -8.01 -4.43
CA GLY A 159 -4.03 -8.71 -4.89
C GLY A 159 -4.92 -9.26 -3.78
N ILE A 160 -4.39 -9.45 -2.56
CA ILE A 160 -5.16 -9.80 -1.36
C ILE A 160 -5.63 -8.53 -0.64
N LEU A 161 -4.75 -7.53 -0.52
CA LEU A 161 -4.96 -6.32 0.26
C LEU A 161 -6.10 -5.47 -0.31
N ILE A 162 -6.15 -5.26 -1.64
CA ILE A 162 -7.19 -4.42 -2.27
C ILE A 162 -8.61 -4.96 -2.00
N PRO A 163 -8.92 -6.25 -2.24
CA PRO A 163 -10.23 -6.79 -1.89
C PRO A 163 -10.47 -6.85 -0.38
N ALA A 164 -9.45 -7.17 0.44
CA ALA A 164 -9.61 -7.21 1.90
C ALA A 164 -9.99 -5.84 2.48
N LEU A 165 -9.35 -4.77 2.03
CA LEU A 165 -9.69 -3.40 2.37
C LEU A 165 -11.12 -3.06 1.95
N THR A 166 -11.50 -3.36 0.71
CA THR A 166 -12.86 -3.17 0.21
C THR A 166 -13.89 -3.88 1.09
N MET A 167 -13.67 -5.17 1.39
CA MET A 167 -14.56 -5.94 2.27
C MET A 167 -14.59 -5.34 3.68
N ARG A 168 -13.46 -4.90 4.22
CA ARG A 168 -13.41 -4.26 5.54
C ARG A 168 -14.28 -3.00 5.59
N TRP A 169 -14.31 -2.24 4.50
CA TRP A 169 -15.07 -0.99 4.44
C TRP A 169 -16.56 -1.21 4.21
N PHE A 170 -16.98 -2.23 3.46
CA PHE A 170 -18.38 -2.41 3.07
C PHE A 170 -19.08 -3.56 3.78
N ASP A 171 -18.38 -4.65 4.07
CA ASP A 171 -18.94 -5.88 4.64
C ASP A 171 -18.55 -6.09 6.12
N GLY A 172 -17.55 -5.35 6.60
CA GLY A 172 -17.11 -5.36 7.99
C GLY A 172 -15.92 -6.29 8.27
N ARG A 173 -15.47 -6.29 9.53
CA ARG A 173 -14.22 -6.93 9.95
C ARG A 173 -14.22 -8.45 9.77
N GLU A 174 -15.28 -9.12 10.21
CA GLU A 174 -15.37 -10.58 10.16
C GLU A 174 -15.29 -11.11 8.72
N ALA A 175 -16.04 -10.50 7.80
CA ALA A 175 -16.02 -10.85 6.39
C ALA A 175 -14.62 -10.67 5.76
N ALA A 176 -13.96 -9.56 6.09
CA ALA A 176 -12.62 -9.24 5.60
C ALA A 176 -11.54 -10.19 6.16
N GLU A 177 -11.54 -10.45 7.47
CA GLU A 177 -10.59 -11.38 8.09
C GLU A 177 -10.79 -12.81 7.57
N ALA A 178 -12.04 -13.25 7.40
CA ALA A 178 -12.35 -14.55 6.80
C ALA A 178 -11.87 -14.63 5.34
N PHE A 179 -12.00 -13.55 4.56
CA PHE A 179 -11.44 -13.48 3.21
C PHE A 179 -9.91 -13.60 3.21
N VAL A 180 -9.22 -12.84 4.05
CA VAL A 180 -7.76 -12.89 4.17
C VAL A 180 -7.29 -14.28 4.53
N ALA A 181 -7.91 -14.93 5.52
CA ALA A 181 -7.58 -16.30 5.92
C ALA A 181 -7.69 -17.28 4.75
N ARG A 182 -8.80 -17.23 3.99
CA ARG A 182 -8.98 -18.08 2.78
C ARG A 182 -7.92 -17.81 1.72
N ARG A 183 -7.56 -16.55 1.50
CA ARG A 183 -6.54 -16.18 0.50
C ARG A 183 -5.14 -16.63 0.88
N ILE A 184 -4.79 -16.55 2.16
CA ILE A 184 -3.52 -17.06 2.68
C ILE A 184 -3.44 -18.58 2.49
N GLU A 185 -4.51 -19.33 2.83
CA GLU A 185 -4.54 -20.79 2.61
C GLU A 185 -4.42 -21.16 1.12
N ASN A 186 -5.05 -20.39 0.23
CA ASN A 186 -4.88 -20.59 -1.22
C ASN A 186 -3.43 -20.40 -1.68
N VAL A 187 -2.72 -19.39 -1.15
CA VAL A 187 -1.30 -19.19 -1.45
C VAL A 187 -0.46 -20.35 -0.93
N MET A 188 -0.73 -20.83 0.28
CA MET A 188 -0.04 -22.00 0.85
C MET A 188 -0.27 -23.26 0.03
N ALA A 189 -1.50 -23.51 -0.42
CA ALA A 189 -1.83 -24.63 -1.29
C ALA A 189 -1.11 -24.54 -2.65
N PHE A 190 -1.03 -23.34 -3.22
CA PHE A 190 -0.31 -23.09 -4.46
C PHE A 190 1.20 -23.32 -4.32
N GLU A 191 1.83 -22.83 -3.25
CA GLU A 191 3.25 -23.06 -3.00
C GLU A 191 3.56 -24.55 -2.74
N LYS A 192 2.68 -25.27 -2.05
CA LYS A 192 2.81 -26.73 -1.88
C LYS A 192 2.69 -27.47 -3.22
N TRP A 193 1.80 -27.03 -4.10
CA TRP A 193 1.67 -27.62 -5.45
C TRP A 193 2.84 -27.30 -6.37
N LYS A 194 3.47 -26.12 -6.19
CA LYS A 194 4.70 -25.76 -6.89
C LYS A 194 5.90 -26.55 -6.40
N ALA A 195 5.92 -26.98 -5.14
CA ALA A 195 7.02 -27.75 -4.58
C ALA A 195 7.25 -29.02 -5.43
N GLY A 196 8.43 -29.15 -6.02
CA GLY A 196 8.79 -30.24 -6.93
C GLY A 196 8.56 -29.96 -8.42
N LYS A 197 8.13 -28.76 -8.81
CA LYS A 197 8.00 -28.35 -10.21
C LYS A 197 9.00 -27.25 -10.57
N ASP A 198 9.66 -27.42 -11.69
CA ASP A 198 10.64 -26.47 -12.21
C ASP A 198 9.98 -25.50 -13.20
N PHE A 199 9.43 -24.41 -12.66
CA PHE A 199 8.79 -23.36 -13.47
C PHE A 199 9.80 -22.44 -14.19
N ASP A 200 11.08 -22.50 -13.81
CA ASP A 200 12.15 -21.73 -14.46
C ASP A 200 12.75 -22.47 -15.65
N ALA A 201 12.47 -23.78 -15.80
CA ALA A 201 12.96 -24.60 -16.91
C ALA A 201 12.66 -24.01 -18.31
N PRO A 202 11.48 -23.45 -18.61
CA PRO A 202 11.20 -22.87 -19.92
C PRO A 202 12.05 -21.63 -20.20
N PHE A 203 12.17 -20.74 -19.20
CA PHE A 203 12.98 -19.52 -19.31
C PHE A 203 14.46 -19.85 -19.44
N ARG A 204 14.98 -20.78 -18.64
CA ARG A 204 16.37 -21.27 -18.76
C ARG A 204 16.65 -21.85 -20.13
N LYS A 205 15.78 -22.71 -20.66
CA LYS A 205 15.91 -23.26 -22.02
C LYS A 205 15.98 -22.17 -23.10
N VAL A 206 15.17 -21.12 -22.99
CA VAL A 206 15.18 -19.97 -23.91
C VAL A 206 16.48 -19.17 -23.75
N SER A 207 16.90 -18.88 -22.51
CA SER A 207 18.14 -18.16 -22.24
C SER A 207 19.38 -18.95 -22.72
N ASP A 208 19.40 -20.26 -22.58
CA ASP A 208 20.47 -21.15 -23.04
C ASP A 208 20.48 -21.26 -24.57
N ALA A 209 19.32 -21.24 -25.22
CA ALA A 209 19.23 -21.18 -26.69
C ALA A 209 19.79 -19.85 -27.22
N LEU A 210 19.38 -18.72 -26.63
CA LEU A 210 19.86 -17.39 -27.00
C LEU A 210 21.34 -17.20 -26.70
N SER A 211 21.83 -17.72 -25.57
CA SER A 211 23.24 -17.73 -25.20
C SER A 211 24.08 -18.52 -26.20
N ARG A 212 23.63 -19.72 -26.58
CA ARG A 212 24.29 -20.54 -27.63
C ARG A 212 24.30 -19.87 -29.00
N MET A 213 23.23 -19.16 -29.37
CA MET A 213 23.19 -18.38 -30.60
C MET A 213 24.16 -17.20 -30.59
N ARG A 214 24.30 -16.52 -29.44
CA ARG A 214 25.14 -15.31 -29.30
C ARG A 214 26.62 -15.61 -29.13
N TYR A 215 26.96 -16.67 -28.40
CA TYR A 215 28.35 -16.95 -28.00
C TYR A 215 28.92 -18.24 -28.62
N GLY A 216 28.13 -19.00 -29.38
CA GLY A 216 28.49 -20.33 -29.85
C GLY A 216 28.46 -21.36 -28.71
N ALA A 217 28.43 -22.65 -29.05
CA ALA A 217 28.59 -23.70 -28.04
C ALA A 217 29.98 -23.54 -27.40
N ARG A 218 30.06 -23.39 -26.07
CA ARG A 218 31.34 -23.58 -25.37
C ARG A 218 31.79 -25.01 -25.66
N ALA A 219 32.96 -25.13 -26.30
CA ALA A 219 33.65 -26.41 -26.47
C ALA A 219 33.98 -27.04 -25.12
#